data_AF-X1ETD2-F1
#
_entry.id   AF-X1ETD2-F1
#
_cell.length_a   1.000
_cell.length_b   1.000
_cell.length_c   1.000
_cell.angle_alpha   90.00
_cell.angle_beta   90.00
_cell.angle_gamma   90.00
#
_symmetry.space_group_name_H-M   'P 1'
#
loop_
_entity.id
_entity.type
_entity.pdbx_description
1 polymer ?
#
loop_
_entity_poly.entity_id
_entity_poly.type
_entity_poly.pdbx_seq_one_letter_code
_entity_poly.pdbx_strand_id
1 'polypeptide(L)'
;MILKLNVKNKKKKRIIAWIQKDKDFDDNINQIFRFFEDKVKISKWSRFTRYYIVSSEIPAVILSMFSTIQDLIPDIYFNNEEPIEIEDL
;
A
#
# COMPACT_ATOMS: atom_id res chain seq x y z
N MET A 1 -12.62 2.60 6.19
CA MET A 1 -11.20 2.99 6.27
C MET A 1 -10.68 3.30 4.87
N ILE A 2 -9.85 4.33 4.65
CA ILE A 2 -9.36 4.72 3.31
C ILE A 2 -7.84 4.86 3.33
N LEU A 3 -7.13 3.95 2.67
CA LEU A 3 -5.69 4.03 2.50
C LEU A 3 -5.35 5.04 1.39
N LYS A 4 -4.78 6.19 1.77
CA LYS A 4 -4.45 7.23 0.80
C LYS A 4 -3.16 6.90 0.04
N LEU A 5 -3.31 6.78 -1.27
CA LEU A 5 -2.21 6.58 -2.21
C LEU A 5 -1.99 7.86 -3.03
N ASN A 6 -0.79 8.44 -3.00
CA ASN A 6 -0.44 9.56 -3.88
C ASN A 6 0.73 9.22 -4.79
N VAL A 7 0.58 9.55 -6.08
CA VAL A 7 1.64 9.44 -7.06
C VAL A 7 2.15 10.83 -7.42
N LYS A 8 3.46 11.06 -7.24
CA LYS A 8 4.14 12.29 -7.71
C LYS A 8 5.11 11.97 -8.83
N ASN A 9 4.93 12.62 -9.97
CA ASN A 9 5.89 12.61 -11.06
C ASN A 9 6.96 13.70 -10.81
N LYS A 10 8.23 13.31 -10.64
CA LYS A 10 9.35 14.27 -10.60
C LYS A 10 9.97 14.41 -12.00
N LYS A 11 10.63 15.56 -12.26
CA LYS A 11 11.27 16.00 -13.54
C LYS A 11 12.30 15.04 -14.19
N LYS A 12 12.32 13.75 -13.87
CA LYS A 12 13.21 12.71 -14.41
C LYS A 12 12.51 11.36 -14.65
N LYS A 13 11.23 11.34 -15.06
CA LYS A 13 10.43 10.11 -15.29
C LYS A 13 10.34 9.17 -14.08
N ARG A 14 10.59 9.68 -12.87
CA ARG A 14 10.55 8.90 -11.63
C ARG A 14 9.20 9.09 -10.96
N ILE A 15 8.48 7.99 -10.80
CA ILE A 15 7.23 7.94 -10.06
C ILE A 15 7.56 7.69 -8.58
N ILE A 16 7.01 8.54 -7.71
CA ILE A 16 7.10 8.39 -6.25
C ILE A 16 5.71 8.11 -5.70
N ALA A 17 5.60 6.99 -5.01
CA ALA A 17 4.44 6.54 -4.28
C ALA A 17 4.50 7.01 -2.83
N TRP A 18 3.38 7.54 -2.33
CA TRP A 18 3.16 7.86 -0.93
C TRP A 18 2.03 6.98 -0.44
N ILE A 19 2.35 6.03 0.43
CA ILE A 19 1.42 5.05 0.98
C ILE A 19 1.18 5.44 2.43
N GLN A 20 -0.06 5.75 2.80
CA GLN A 20 -0.39 6.12 4.17
C GLN A 20 -0.06 4.97 5.13
N LYS A 21 0.55 5.32 6.27
CA LYS A 21 0.73 4.39 7.39
C LYS A 21 -0.61 4.21 8.08
N ASP A 22 -1.09 2.98 8.09
CA ASP A 22 -2.31 2.58 8.77
C ASP A 22 -2.03 1.28 9.53
N LYS A 23 -2.50 1.17 10.77
CA LYS A 23 -2.19 0.02 11.64
C LYS A 23 -2.86 -1.25 11.13
N ASP A 24 -4.06 -1.12 10.58
CA ASP A 24 -4.86 -2.25 10.13
C ASP A 24 -4.29 -2.88 8.84
N PHE A 25 -3.39 -2.16 8.16
CA PHE A 25 -2.72 -2.60 6.94
C PHE A 25 -1.21 -2.85 7.11
N ASP A 26 -0.62 -2.61 8.30
CA ASP A 26 0.84 -2.51 8.41
C ASP A 26 1.55 -3.81 8.04
N ASP A 27 1.05 -4.96 8.50
CA ASP A 27 1.63 -6.27 8.20
C ASP A 27 1.52 -6.61 6.71
N ASN A 28 0.35 -6.39 6.10
CA ASN A 28 0.13 -6.64 4.67
C ASN A 28 0.99 -5.72 3.80
N ILE A 29 1.08 -4.43 4.14
CA ILE A 29 1.92 -3.47 3.44
C ILE A 29 3.41 -3.85 3.57
N ASN A 30 3.85 -4.30 4.75
CA ASN A 30 5.22 -4.78 4.94
C ASN A 30 5.51 -6.03 4.10
N GLN A 31 4.55 -6.93 3.90
CA GLN A 31 4.71 -8.09 3.00
C GLN A 31 4.84 -7.67 1.54
N ILE A 32 3.99 -6.74 1.08
CA ILE A 32 4.10 -6.15 -0.28
C ILE A 32 5.48 -5.50 -0.46
N PHE A 33 5.95 -4.77 0.54
CA PHE A 33 7.28 -4.15 0.49
C PHE A 33 8.40 -5.16 0.34
N ARG A 34 8.35 -6.30 1.04
CA ARG A 34 9.31 -7.39 0.87
C ARG A 34 9.25 -7.99 -0.53
N PHE A 35 8.04 -8.22 -1.07
CA PHE A 35 7.88 -8.74 -2.42
C PHE A 35 8.52 -7.84 -3.49
N PHE A 36 8.51 -6.52 -3.29
CA PHE A 36 9.08 -5.55 -4.24
C PHE A 36 10.49 -5.07 -3.87
N GLU A 37 11.14 -5.61 -2.84
CA GLU A 37 12.33 -5.00 -2.21
C GLU A 37 13.50 -4.75 -3.18
N ASP A 38 13.72 -5.66 -4.13
CA ASP A 38 14.78 -5.53 -5.14
C ASP A 38 14.49 -4.46 -6.20
N LYS A 39 13.22 -4.07 -6.35
CA LYS A 39 12.73 -3.21 -7.44
C LYS A 39 12.32 -1.82 -6.95
N VAL A 40 12.25 -1.61 -5.64
CA VAL A 40 11.81 -0.33 -5.05
C VAL A 40 12.73 0.14 -3.93
N LYS A 41 12.93 1.45 -3.86
CA LYS A 41 13.58 2.12 -2.73
C LYS A 41 12.51 2.69 -1.81
N ILE A 42 12.45 2.17 -0.59
CA ILE A 42 11.52 2.59 0.45
C ILE A 42 12.24 3.51 1.42
N SER A 43 11.89 4.79 1.43
CA SER A 43 12.33 5.71 2.46
C SER A 43 11.24 5.83 3.51
N LYS A 44 11.49 5.24 4.68
CA LYS A 44 10.72 5.50 5.90
C LYS A 44 11.18 6.86 6.46
N TRP A 45 10.61 7.95 5.97
CA TRP A 45 11.07 9.27 6.38
C TRP A 45 10.55 9.58 7.79
N SER A 46 11.33 9.30 8.83
CA SER A 46 11.06 9.68 10.23
C SER A 46 9.75 9.13 10.86
N ARG A 47 9.72 9.08 12.21
CA ARG A 47 8.52 8.76 13.01
C ARG A 47 7.38 9.78 12.77
N PHE A 48 7.69 10.96 12.23
CA PHE A 48 6.73 12.06 12.07
C PHE A 48 5.97 12.06 10.73
N THR A 49 6.42 11.32 9.70
CA THR A 49 5.62 11.24 8.47
C THR A 49 4.56 10.16 8.60
N ARG A 50 3.33 10.49 8.19
CA ARG A 50 2.20 9.57 8.10
C ARG A 50 2.24 8.68 6.86
N TYR A 51 3.37 8.64 6.14
CA TYR A 51 3.48 7.96 4.85
C TYR A 51 4.78 7.18 4.73
N TYR A 52 4.70 6.01 4.10
CA TYR A 52 5.82 5.36 3.43
C TYR A 52 6.04 6.04 2.09
N ILE A 53 7.28 6.42 1.80
CA ILE A 53 7.65 6.97 0.49
C ILE A 53 8.39 5.89 -0.26
N VAL A 54 7.78 5.41 -1.34
CA VAL A 54 8.31 4.35 -2.19
C VAL A 54 8.63 4.93 -3.56
N SER A 55 9.73 4.48 -4.14
CA SER A 55 10.17 4.97 -5.44
C SER A 55 10.86 3.87 -6.23
N SER A 56 10.67 3.88 -7.54
CA SER A 56 11.35 2.96 -8.45
C SER A 56 11.87 3.74 -9.64
N GLU A 57 12.89 3.18 -10.28
CA GLU A 57 13.37 3.65 -11.58
C GLU A 57 12.46 3.16 -12.71
N ILE A 58 11.64 2.13 -12.44
CA ILE A 58 10.67 1.56 -13.38
C ILE A 58 9.25 1.95 -12.93
N PRO A 59 8.59 2.88 -13.62
CA PRO A 59 7.22 3.33 -13.31
C PRO A 59 6.21 2.19 -13.15
N ALA A 60 6.29 1.17 -14.00
CA ALA A 60 5.40 0.01 -13.96
C ALA A 60 5.44 -0.71 -12.61
N VAL A 61 6.60 -0.77 -11.94
CA VAL A 61 6.73 -1.41 -10.62
C VAL A 61 5.89 -0.66 -9.58
N ILE A 62 5.87 0.67 -9.61
CA ILE A 62 5.05 1.46 -8.69
C ILE A 62 3.55 1.24 -8.96
N LEU A 63 3.16 1.16 -10.23
CA LEU A 63 1.77 0.88 -10.61
C LEU A 63 1.33 -0.52 -10.19
N SER A 64 2.16 -1.54 -10.44
CA SER A 64 1.89 -2.91 -9.98
C SER A 64 1.73 -2.97 -8.47
N MET A 65 2.63 -2.32 -7.71
CA MET A 65 2.52 -2.25 -6.25
C MET A 65 1.23 -1.54 -5.80
N PHE A 66 0.79 -0.51 -6.53
CA PHE A 66 -0.48 0.18 -6.23
C PHE A 66 -1.68 -0.74 -6.42
N SER A 67 -1.74 -1.47 -7.53
CA SER A 67 -2.80 -2.45 -7.78
C SER A 67 -2.83 -3.51 -6.67
N THR A 68 -1.68 -4.08 -6.32
CA THR A 68 -1.61 -5.06 -5.22
C THR A 68 -2.11 -4.50 -3.89
N ILE A 69 -1.79 -3.23 -3.58
CA ILE A 69 -2.30 -2.59 -2.36
C ILE A 69 -3.81 -2.32 -2.45
N GLN A 70 -4.34 -1.96 -3.61
CA GLN A 70 -5.77 -1.77 -3.81
C GLN A 70 -6.55 -3.08 -3.66
N ASP A 71 -6.00 -4.19 -4.16
CA ASP A 71 -6.58 -5.51 -4.04
C ASP A 71 -6.67 -5.98 -2.57
N LEU A 72 -5.79 -5.49 -1.69
CA LEU A 72 -5.86 -5.76 -0.25
C LEU A 72 -7.01 -5.05 0.47
N ILE A 73 -7.53 -3.94 -0.08
CA ILE A 73 -8.54 -3.13 0.62
C ILE A 73 -9.84 -3.93 0.81
N PRO A 74 -10.41 -4.58 -0.22
CA PRO A 74 -11.54 -5.47 -0.04
C PRO A 74 -11.24 -6.62 0.93
N ASP A 75 -10.09 -7.29 0.77
CA ASP A 75 -9.75 -8.45 1.59
C ASP A 75 -9.71 -8.11 3.09
N ILE A 76 -9.13 -6.98 3.46
CA ILE A 76 -9.06 -6.54 4.86
C ILE A 76 -10.42 -6.01 5.34
N TYR A 77 -11.23 -5.43 4.46
CA TYR A 77 -12.54 -4.90 4.83
C TYR A 77 -13.56 -6.02 5.07
N PHE A 78 -13.59 -7.04 4.22
CA PHE A 78 -14.60 -8.10 4.26
C PHE A 78 -14.17 -9.32 5.08
N ASN A 79 -12.87 -9.62 5.23
CA ASN A 79 -12.43 -10.77 6.02
C ASN A 79 -12.23 -10.46 7.52
N ASN A 80 -12.42 -9.20 7.94
CA ASN A 80 -12.40 -8.80 9.36
C ASN A 80 -13.79 -8.69 10.00
N GLU A 81 -14.86 -8.83 9.21
CA GLU A 81 -16.22 -8.97 9.75
C GLU A 81 -16.39 -10.43 10.18
N GLU A 82 -16.67 -10.66 11.46
CA GLU A 82 -17.14 -11.96 11.96
C GLU A 82 -18.27 -12.47 11.06
N PRO A 83 -18.38 -13.79 10.84
CA PRO A 83 -19.40 -14.34 9.95
C PRO A 83 -20.76 -13.77 10.34
N ILE A 84 -21.41 -13.09 9.41
CA ILE A 84 -22.80 -12.70 9.55
C ILE A 84 -23.57 -14.00 9.75
N GLU A 85 -24.03 -14.27 10.98
CA GLU A 85 -24.99 -15.33 11.23
C GLU A 85 -26.23 -14.99 10.41
N ILE A 86 -26.35 -15.62 9.24
CA ILE A 86 -27.58 -15.62 8.47
C ILE A 86 -28.52 -16.50 9.28
N GLU A 87 -29.35 -15.88 10.11
CA GLU A 87 -30.48 -16.55 10.75
C GLU A 87 -31.43 -16.97 9.61
N ASP A 88 -31.43 -18.26 9.29
CA ASP A 88 -32.36 -18.86 8.32
C ASP A 88 -33.80 -18.63 8.84
N LEU A 89 -34.59 -17.84 8.09
CA LEU A 89 -36.03 -17.62 8.30
C LEU A 89 -36.88 -18.68 7.60
#